data_AF-A0A8C0U963-F1
#
_entry.id   AF-A0A8C0U963-F1
#
_cell.length_a   1.000
_cell.length_b   1.000
_cell.length_c   1.000
_cell.angle_alpha   90.00
_cell.angle_beta   90.00
_cell.angle_gamma   90.00
#
_symmetry.space_group_name_H-M   'P 1'
#
loop_
_entity.id
_entity.type
_entity.pdbx_description
1 polymer ?
#
loop_
_entity_poly.entity_id
_entity_poly.type
_entity_poly.pdbx_seq_one_letter_code
_entity_poly.pdbx_strand_id
1 'polypeptide(L)'
;HGPWKGPGAWDARLAGPLCPPSLGLIPAELTASIGQAAGFGNVGVRGEQARLRRMLAHHRGDWSMGSTNSGGAAVPHPGLLSPGGRGVAVGPILSDSASDIFCGNENSPNFLFHNRGDGTYRDVAAAVGLDDPYQHGRGVALADFNRDGRVDIVYGNWNGPHRLYLQSGAPGRVRFRDIATPKFSMPSPVRTVIAADFDNDQELEVFFNNIAYRGSSANRLFRLIRREHSDPIVEELNPGDALEPEGRGTGGAVTDFDGDGMLDLILSHGESMAQPISIFKGTQGTSNNWLRVIPRTRFGAFARGAKVVLFTRRSGAHLRIIDGGSGYLCEMEPVAHFGLGHDEASSLEVTWPDGRVVSRAVVSSETNSVLEIPYPLDVEEPLMPAPLECGQGFSQHENGRCVDTNECTEFPFICPRDKPICINTYGGYRCRSNKRCSRGFEPNEDGTACVAQVAFFGGYPSAGSWPGLPHSALLPLVLGLCLCLYAL
;
A
#
# COMPACT_ATOMS: atom_id res chain seq x y z
N HIS A 1 41.89 -4.04 3.79
CA HIS A 1 40.89 -5.00 3.30
C HIS A 1 39.50 -4.48 3.64
N GLY A 2 38.90 -3.68 2.77
CA GLY A 2 37.50 -3.27 2.92
C GLY A 2 36.57 -4.44 2.57
N PRO A 3 35.35 -4.50 3.13
CA PRO A 3 34.40 -5.53 2.77
C PRO A 3 34.02 -5.32 1.30
N TRP A 4 34.09 -6.40 0.52
CA TRP A 4 33.49 -6.45 -0.80
C TRP A 4 31.99 -6.15 -0.65
N LYS A 5 31.58 -4.92 -0.99
CA LYS A 5 30.16 -4.62 -1.21
C LYS A 5 29.73 -5.44 -2.42
N GLY A 6 28.81 -6.40 -2.23
CA GLY A 6 28.09 -7.00 -3.36
C GLY A 6 27.29 -5.93 -4.13
N PRO A 7 26.73 -6.23 -5.30
CA PRO A 7 25.92 -5.28 -6.04
C PRO A 7 24.75 -4.81 -5.16
N GLY A 8 24.69 -3.50 -4.87
CA GLY A 8 23.59 -2.88 -4.15
C GLY A 8 22.46 -2.49 -5.10
N ALA A 9 21.26 -2.24 -4.58
CA ALA A 9 20.12 -1.80 -5.40
C ALA A 9 20.31 -0.36 -5.95
N TRP A 10 20.98 0.50 -5.18
CA TRP A 10 21.20 1.89 -5.55
C TRP A 10 22.63 2.39 -5.29
N ASP A 11 23.06 3.31 -6.15
CA ASP A 11 24.29 4.10 -5.99
C ASP A 11 23.96 5.59 -5.82
N ALA A 12 24.70 6.29 -4.95
CA ALA A 12 24.49 7.70 -4.71
C ALA A 12 25.10 8.57 -5.82
N ARG A 13 24.36 9.58 -6.28
CA ARG A 13 24.95 10.74 -6.98
C ARG A 13 24.94 11.96 -6.06
N LEU A 14 26.11 12.43 -5.68
CA LEU A 14 26.26 13.76 -5.12
C LEU A 14 25.89 14.78 -6.21
N ALA A 15 24.74 15.42 -6.09
CA ALA A 15 24.36 16.52 -6.96
C ALA A 15 25.35 17.68 -6.77
N GLY A 16 26.29 17.85 -7.71
CA GLY A 16 26.92 19.14 -7.98
C GLY A 16 25.90 20.10 -8.60
N PRO A 17 26.18 21.42 -8.67
CA PRO A 17 25.21 22.40 -9.16
C PRO A 17 24.98 22.17 -10.65
N LEU A 18 23.89 21.50 -11.00
CA LEU A 18 23.43 21.33 -12.38
C LEU A 18 22.36 22.37 -12.69
N CYS A 19 22.81 23.61 -12.88
CA CYS A 19 22.09 24.63 -13.64
C CYS A 19 23.11 25.31 -14.59
N PRO A 20 22.96 25.23 -15.92
CA PRO A 20 23.67 26.15 -16.81
C PRO A 20 23.09 27.55 -16.63
N PRO A 21 23.92 28.61 -16.52
CA PRO A 21 23.43 29.97 -16.33
C PRO A 21 23.00 30.53 -17.69
N SER A 22 21.73 30.37 -18.04
CA SER A 22 21.15 31.15 -19.13
C SER A 22 19.64 31.28 -18.94
N LEU A 23 19.24 32.27 -18.16
CA LEU A 23 18.02 33.07 -18.33
C LEU A 23 18.16 34.34 -17.49
N GLY A 24 17.72 35.46 -18.07
CA GLY A 24 18.22 36.80 -17.81
C GLY A 24 18.02 37.35 -16.39
N LEU A 25 18.95 38.22 -16.03
CA LEU A 25 18.97 39.10 -14.87
C LEU A 25 17.63 39.85 -14.72
N ILE A 26 16.98 39.67 -13.56
CA ILE A 26 16.05 40.65 -13.00
C ILE A 26 16.87 41.52 -12.02
N PRO A 27 16.79 42.86 -12.05
CA PRO A 27 17.70 43.72 -11.28
C PRO A 27 17.52 43.56 -9.76
N ALA A 28 18.66 43.59 -9.07
CA ALA A 28 18.77 43.60 -7.62
C ALA A 28 18.40 44.97 -7.03
N GLU A 29 17.11 45.23 -6.84
CA GLU A 29 16.61 46.26 -5.93
C GLU A 29 15.38 45.74 -5.18
N LEU A 30 15.55 44.79 -4.26
CA LEU A 30 14.57 44.50 -3.19
C LEU A 30 15.10 43.60 -2.06
N THR A 31 16.39 43.70 -1.73
CA THR A 31 16.99 43.01 -0.58
C THR A 31 17.63 44.00 0.38
N ALA A 32 16.79 44.79 1.07
CA ALA A 32 17.13 45.44 2.33
C ALA A 32 15.87 46.05 2.97
N SER A 33 14.99 45.21 3.56
CA SER A 33 14.06 45.59 4.65
C SER A 33 13.05 44.48 4.96
N ILE A 34 13.47 43.24 5.24
CA ILE A 34 12.64 42.29 5.99
C ILE A 34 13.54 41.49 6.92
N GLY A 35 14.14 42.22 7.86
CA GLY A 35 14.99 41.68 8.91
C GLY A 35 14.77 42.44 10.19
N GLN A 36 13.50 42.58 10.61
CA GLN A 36 13.06 42.96 11.96
C GLN A 36 11.53 43.15 11.94
N ALA A 37 10.79 42.13 12.37
CA ALA A 37 9.49 42.27 13.06
C ALA A 37 8.92 40.86 13.31
N ALA A 38 9.39 40.23 14.39
CA ALA A 38 8.56 39.26 15.10
C ALA A 38 7.35 40.02 15.67
N GLY A 39 6.13 39.61 15.29
CA GLY A 39 4.89 40.18 15.82
C GLY A 39 3.71 40.05 14.85
N PHE A 40 3.10 38.86 14.74
CA PHE A 40 1.88 38.70 13.96
C PHE A 40 0.65 39.17 14.75
N GLY A 41 0.18 40.37 14.42
CA GLY A 41 -1.17 40.86 14.68
C GLY A 41 -2.05 40.66 13.43
N ASN A 42 -3.29 40.19 13.65
CA ASN A 42 -4.36 40.03 12.67
C ASN A 42 -4.78 41.36 12.02
N VAL A 43 -4.66 41.52 10.69
CA VAL A 43 -5.56 42.21 9.71
C VAL A 43 -4.93 41.96 8.31
N GLY A 44 -5.54 41.57 7.20
CA GLY A 44 -6.91 41.23 6.81
C GLY A 44 -6.94 41.03 5.27
N VAL A 45 -7.22 39.82 4.79
CA VAL A 45 -7.44 39.51 3.36
C VAL A 45 -8.92 39.12 3.19
N ARG A 46 -9.81 40.11 3.06
CA ARG A 46 -11.26 39.89 2.93
C ARG A 46 -11.79 39.86 1.49
N GLY A 47 -10.93 40.00 0.47
CA GLY A 47 -11.34 40.04 -0.94
C GLY A 47 -11.46 38.68 -1.64
N GLU A 48 -10.52 37.76 -1.40
CA GLU A 48 -10.44 36.49 -2.16
C GLU A 48 -11.12 35.30 -1.47
N GLN A 49 -11.35 35.36 -0.15
CA GLN A 49 -12.10 34.32 0.57
C GLN A 49 -13.59 34.26 0.18
N ALA A 50 -14.15 35.33 -0.40
CA ALA A 50 -15.55 35.37 -0.81
C ALA A 50 -15.83 34.59 -2.11
N ARG A 51 -14.83 34.43 -2.99
CA ARG A 51 -14.97 33.61 -4.22
C ARG A 51 -14.80 32.12 -3.92
N LEU A 52 -13.87 31.73 -3.06
CA LEU A 52 -13.76 30.33 -2.60
C LEU A 52 -15.00 29.88 -1.81
N ARG A 53 -15.58 30.75 -0.98
CA ARG A 53 -16.82 30.44 -0.24
C ARG A 53 -18.05 30.28 -1.13
N ARG A 54 -18.08 30.82 -2.35
CA ARG A 54 -19.20 30.59 -3.30
C ARG A 54 -19.08 29.28 -4.08
N MET A 55 -17.88 28.80 -4.39
CA MET A 55 -17.71 27.48 -5.02
C MET A 55 -17.99 26.32 -4.06
N LEU A 56 -17.72 26.50 -2.76
CA LEU A 56 -18.04 25.51 -1.72
C LEU A 56 -19.52 25.52 -1.29
N ALA A 57 -20.34 26.48 -1.75
CA ALA A 57 -21.74 26.60 -1.35
C ALA A 57 -22.75 25.86 -2.25
N HIS A 58 -22.29 25.16 -3.29
CA HIS A 58 -23.16 24.35 -4.18
C HIS A 58 -23.19 22.85 -3.89
N HIS A 59 -22.50 22.38 -2.85
CA HIS A 59 -22.70 21.06 -2.26
C HIS A 59 -23.04 21.19 -0.78
N ARG A 60 -24.31 21.50 -0.46
CA ARG A 60 -24.85 21.32 0.90
C ARG A 60 -25.20 19.85 1.15
N GLY A 61 -24.19 18.98 1.10
CA GLY A 61 -24.21 17.74 1.86
C GLY A 61 -23.43 18.01 3.14
N ASP A 62 -24.04 17.79 4.31
CA ASP A 62 -23.33 17.85 5.59
C ASP A 62 -22.26 16.74 5.60
N TRP A 63 -21.02 17.09 5.27
CA TRP A 63 -19.86 16.23 5.48
C TRP A 63 -19.63 16.11 6.99
N SER A 64 -20.23 15.11 7.61
CA SER A 64 -19.97 14.76 9.00
C SER A 64 -19.07 13.53 9.05
N MET A 65 -17.79 13.72 9.39
CA MET A 65 -16.93 12.63 9.86
C MET A 65 -17.30 12.35 11.32
N GLY A 66 -18.36 11.58 11.53
CA GLY A 66 -18.79 11.12 12.84
C GLY A 66 -18.37 9.67 13.08
N SER A 67 -17.64 9.42 14.17
CA SER A 67 -17.61 8.09 14.79
C SER A 67 -19.04 7.78 15.23
N THR A 68 -19.74 6.91 14.49
CA THR A 68 -21.00 6.34 14.95
C THR A 68 -20.66 5.16 15.85
N ASN A 69 -20.37 5.47 17.12
CA ASN A 69 -20.32 4.48 18.20
C ASN A 69 -21.69 3.78 18.28
N SER A 70 -21.82 2.65 17.58
CA SER A 70 -22.92 1.72 17.78
C SER A 70 -22.51 0.74 18.90
N GLY A 71 -22.91 1.09 20.13
CA GLY A 71 -23.22 0.10 21.17
C GLY A 71 -22.08 -0.62 21.89
N GLY A 72 -20.81 -0.30 21.66
CA GLY A 72 -19.69 -0.73 22.51
C GLY A 72 -19.09 0.49 23.19
N ALA A 73 -19.27 0.64 24.50
CA ALA A 73 -18.61 1.70 25.25
C ALA A 73 -17.08 1.52 25.10
N ALA A 74 -16.43 2.42 24.35
CA ALA A 74 -15.00 2.59 24.45
C ALA A 74 -14.71 2.89 25.92
N VAL A 75 -14.09 1.95 26.63
CA VAL A 75 -13.62 2.18 27.98
C VAL A 75 -12.59 3.30 27.89
N PRO A 76 -12.82 4.48 28.48
CA PRO A 76 -11.81 5.52 28.47
C PRO A 76 -10.65 5.03 29.33
N HIS A 77 -9.57 4.58 28.69
CA HIS A 77 -8.31 4.41 29.40
C HIS A 77 -7.84 5.80 29.86
N PRO A 78 -7.62 6.01 31.18
CA PRO A 78 -7.13 7.29 31.66
C PRO A 78 -5.72 7.50 31.09
N GLY A 79 -5.57 8.41 30.12
CA GLY A 79 -4.29 8.76 29.51
C GLY A 79 -4.27 8.91 27.98
N LEU A 80 -5.37 8.68 27.26
CA LEU A 80 -5.43 8.85 25.80
C LEU A 80 -5.24 10.32 25.40
N LEU A 81 -4.02 10.64 24.96
CA LEU A 81 -3.72 11.84 24.19
C LEU A 81 -4.63 11.88 22.94
N SER A 82 -4.96 13.07 22.44
CA SER A 82 -5.69 13.23 21.17
C SER A 82 -5.01 12.40 20.08
N PRO A 83 -5.75 11.62 19.26
CA PRO A 83 -5.20 10.86 18.15
C PRO A 83 -4.30 11.75 17.28
N GLY A 84 -3.05 11.31 17.06
CA GLY A 84 -2.16 11.95 16.12
C GLY A 84 -2.17 11.21 14.80
N GLY A 85 -2.90 11.69 13.79
CA GLY A 85 -2.80 11.14 12.43
C GLY A 85 -1.42 11.43 11.84
N ARG A 86 -0.70 10.39 11.43
CA ARG A 86 0.70 10.48 10.95
C ARG A 86 0.90 9.77 9.60
N GLY A 87 -0.03 8.95 9.16
CA GLY A 87 -0.04 8.43 7.80
C GLY A 87 -1.45 8.49 7.26
N VAL A 88 -1.61 8.81 5.99
CA VAL A 88 -2.89 8.71 5.29
C VAL A 88 -2.66 8.11 3.93
N ALA A 89 -3.48 7.12 3.57
CA ALA A 89 -3.57 6.60 2.22
C ALA A 89 -5.03 6.62 1.77
N VAL A 90 -5.26 7.05 0.53
CA VAL A 90 -6.59 7.20 -0.05
C VAL A 90 -6.64 6.40 -1.35
N GLY A 91 -7.58 5.48 -1.45
CA GLY A 91 -7.74 4.63 -2.62
C GLY A 91 -8.90 3.64 -2.48
N PRO A 92 -9.21 2.87 -3.53
CA PRO A 92 -10.28 1.87 -3.53
C PRO A 92 -9.85 0.62 -2.76
N ILE A 93 -9.83 0.69 -1.42
CA ILE A 93 -9.29 -0.36 -0.56
C ILE A 93 -10.29 -1.52 -0.42
N LEU A 94 -11.55 -1.21 -0.09
CA LEU A 94 -12.63 -2.17 0.19
C LEU A 94 -13.67 -2.25 -0.93
N SER A 95 -13.59 -1.35 -1.91
CA SER A 95 -14.51 -1.28 -3.05
C SER A 95 -13.75 -1.24 -4.37
N ASP A 96 -14.44 -1.45 -5.49
CA ASP A 96 -13.78 -1.49 -6.79
C ASP A 96 -13.27 -0.12 -7.27
N SER A 97 -13.91 0.98 -6.82
CA SER A 97 -13.63 2.33 -7.31
C SER A 97 -13.73 3.43 -6.25
N ALA A 98 -14.64 3.31 -5.28
CA ALA A 98 -14.84 4.37 -4.29
C ALA A 98 -13.66 4.46 -3.33
N SER A 99 -13.14 5.67 -3.14
CA SER A 99 -11.99 5.91 -2.26
C SER A 99 -12.37 5.76 -0.78
N ASP A 100 -11.76 4.78 -0.13
CA ASP A 100 -11.65 4.64 1.32
C ASP A 100 -10.42 5.41 1.83
N ILE A 101 -10.34 5.61 3.15
CA ILE A 101 -9.23 6.34 3.78
C ILE A 101 -8.66 5.51 4.92
N PHE A 102 -7.40 5.09 4.79
CA PHE A 102 -6.65 4.47 5.87
C PHE A 102 -5.78 5.50 6.58
N CYS A 103 -5.83 5.52 7.91
CA CYS A 103 -5.05 6.44 8.74
C CYS A 103 -4.15 5.68 9.70
N GLY A 104 -2.84 5.85 9.54
CA GLY A 104 -1.83 5.44 10.52
C GLY A 104 -1.77 6.43 11.68
N ASN A 105 -2.09 5.96 12.88
CA ASN A 105 -2.28 6.83 14.04
C ASN A 105 -1.19 6.65 15.09
N GLU A 106 -0.93 7.71 15.84
CA GLU A 106 -0.06 7.73 17.01
C GLU A 106 -0.91 7.83 18.28
N ASN A 107 -0.56 7.02 19.29
CA ASN A 107 -1.22 6.98 20.60
C ASN A 107 -2.70 6.60 20.54
N SER A 108 -3.14 5.97 19.45
CA SER A 108 -4.51 5.50 19.25
C SER A 108 -4.54 4.43 18.15
N PRO A 109 -5.61 3.61 18.08
CA PRO A 109 -5.78 2.66 17.00
C PRO A 109 -5.84 3.35 15.64
N ASN A 110 -5.37 2.67 14.59
CA ASN A 110 -5.53 3.10 13.21
C ASN A 110 -7.01 3.14 12.81
N PHE A 111 -7.32 3.96 11.81
CA PHE A 111 -8.67 4.04 11.24
C PHE A 111 -8.68 3.53 9.79
N LEU A 112 -9.80 2.93 9.40
CA LEU A 112 -10.12 2.64 8.01
C LEU A 112 -11.54 3.13 7.77
N PHE A 113 -11.64 4.32 7.19
CA PHE A 113 -12.91 4.93 6.84
C PHE A 113 -13.41 4.36 5.52
N HIS A 114 -14.37 3.45 5.62
CA HIS A 114 -15.07 2.90 4.47
C HIS A 114 -16.07 3.91 3.90
N ASN A 115 -15.94 4.21 2.61
CA ASN A 115 -16.85 5.09 1.89
C ASN A 115 -18.18 4.39 1.60
N ARG A 116 -19.29 4.96 2.07
CA ARG A 116 -20.63 4.37 1.89
C ARG A 116 -21.29 4.74 0.55
N GLY A 117 -20.64 5.57 -0.28
CA GLY A 117 -21.16 6.04 -1.56
C GLY A 117 -22.16 7.20 -1.46
N ASP A 118 -22.57 7.59 -0.25
CA ASP A 118 -23.49 8.70 0.01
C ASP A 118 -22.77 9.96 0.57
N GLY A 119 -21.43 9.99 0.47
CA GLY A 119 -20.60 11.04 1.05
C GLY A 119 -20.31 10.85 2.54
N THR A 120 -20.81 9.77 3.16
CA THR A 120 -20.50 9.42 4.54
C THR A 120 -19.47 8.28 4.63
N TYR A 121 -18.78 8.23 5.77
CA TYR A 121 -17.75 7.23 6.05
C TYR A 121 -18.07 6.44 7.32
N ARG A 122 -17.62 5.19 7.38
CA ARG A 122 -17.65 4.36 8.60
C ARG A 122 -16.26 3.85 8.91
N ASP A 123 -15.79 4.08 10.13
CA ASP A 123 -14.58 3.38 10.59
C ASP A 123 -14.86 1.88 10.76
N VAL A 124 -14.07 1.06 10.08
CA VAL A 124 -14.14 -0.40 10.08
C VAL A 124 -12.81 -1.06 10.43
N ALA A 125 -11.78 -0.31 10.85
CA ALA A 125 -10.43 -0.85 11.08
C ALA A 125 -10.43 -2.09 11.98
N ALA A 126 -11.04 -2.01 13.17
CA ALA A 126 -11.12 -3.13 14.10
C ALA A 126 -11.91 -4.31 13.53
N ALA A 127 -12.96 -4.02 12.75
CA ALA A 127 -13.81 -5.05 12.16
C ALA A 127 -13.09 -5.87 11.08
N VAL A 128 -12.07 -5.31 10.43
CA VAL A 128 -11.28 -5.97 9.37
C VAL A 128 -9.87 -6.38 9.81
N GLY A 129 -9.45 -6.03 11.03
CA GLY A 129 -8.16 -6.41 11.61
C GLY A 129 -7.01 -5.44 11.35
N LEU A 130 -7.31 -4.14 11.16
CA LEU A 130 -6.32 -3.10 10.83
C LEU A 130 -6.12 -2.04 11.91
N ASP A 131 -6.79 -2.16 13.07
CA ASP A 131 -6.78 -1.14 14.12
C ASP A 131 -5.45 -1.03 14.89
N ASP A 132 -4.62 -2.09 14.92
CA ASP A 132 -3.26 -2.14 15.51
C ASP A 132 -3.08 -1.21 16.74
N PRO A 133 -3.89 -1.42 17.81
CA PRO A 133 -4.21 -0.39 18.80
C PRO A 133 -3.04 0.07 19.69
N TYR A 134 -1.91 -0.66 19.64
CA TYR A 134 -0.75 -0.44 20.50
C TYR A 134 0.47 0.08 19.75
N GLN A 135 0.31 0.45 18.47
CA GLN A 135 1.40 0.91 17.64
C GLN A 135 1.23 2.37 17.22
N HIS A 136 2.27 2.90 16.57
CA HIS A 136 2.36 4.30 16.19
C HIS A 136 2.62 4.40 14.69
N GLY A 137 1.56 4.36 13.90
CA GLY A 137 1.63 4.40 12.43
C GLY A 137 2.39 5.62 11.91
N ARG A 138 3.06 5.43 10.78
CA ARG A 138 3.81 6.45 10.01
C ARG A 138 3.49 6.26 8.53
N GLY A 139 4.49 6.20 7.64
CA GLY A 139 4.28 5.95 6.21
C GLY A 139 3.48 4.68 5.93
N VAL A 140 2.68 4.72 4.87
CA VAL A 140 1.76 3.69 4.41
C VAL A 140 1.77 3.61 2.89
N ALA A 141 1.79 2.44 2.30
CA ALA A 141 1.61 2.28 0.86
C ALA A 141 0.51 1.27 0.55
N LEU A 142 -0.20 1.53 -0.55
CA LEU A 142 -1.22 0.64 -1.12
C LEU A 142 -0.63 -0.05 -2.35
N ALA A 143 -0.78 -1.36 -2.43
CA ALA A 143 -0.33 -2.14 -3.58
C ALA A 143 -1.10 -3.46 -3.68
N ASP A 144 -0.84 -4.25 -4.72
CA ASP A 144 -1.29 -5.64 -4.83
C ASP A 144 -0.03 -6.53 -4.79
N PHE A 145 0.36 -6.99 -3.60
CA PHE A 145 1.66 -7.63 -3.38
C PHE A 145 1.67 -9.10 -3.80
N ASN A 146 0.50 -9.73 -3.92
CA ASN A 146 0.36 -11.12 -4.33
C ASN A 146 -0.29 -11.28 -5.73
N ARG A 147 -0.61 -10.16 -6.39
CA ARG A 147 -1.27 -10.07 -7.71
C ARG A 147 -2.62 -10.78 -7.72
N ASP A 148 -3.42 -10.57 -6.68
CA ASP A 148 -4.75 -11.16 -6.55
C ASP A 148 -5.91 -10.20 -6.87
N GLY A 149 -5.57 -9.01 -7.38
CA GLY A 149 -6.52 -7.99 -7.82
C GLY A 149 -7.12 -7.19 -6.66
N ARG A 150 -6.70 -7.43 -5.41
CA ARG A 150 -7.13 -6.68 -4.23
C ARG A 150 -6.04 -5.74 -3.74
N VAL A 151 -6.47 -4.72 -3.01
CA VAL A 151 -5.56 -3.71 -2.45
C VAL A 151 -5.10 -4.16 -1.08
N ASP A 152 -3.81 -4.41 -0.98
CA ASP A 152 -3.06 -4.70 0.23
C ASP A 152 -2.50 -3.42 0.86
N ILE A 153 -2.05 -3.53 2.12
CA ILE A 153 -1.54 -2.39 2.88
C ILE A 153 -0.21 -2.77 3.53
N VAL A 154 0.82 -1.96 3.28
CA VAL A 154 2.06 -1.97 4.05
C VAL A 154 2.18 -0.67 4.83
N TYR A 155 2.57 -0.73 6.10
CA TYR A 155 2.91 0.48 6.84
C TYR A 155 3.96 0.27 7.92
N GLY A 156 4.59 1.39 8.27
CA GLY A 156 5.66 1.47 9.26
C GLY A 156 5.14 1.97 10.60
N ASN A 157 5.59 1.34 11.68
CA ASN A 157 5.35 1.77 13.05
C ASN A 157 6.61 2.39 13.67
N TRP A 158 6.46 3.56 14.30
CA TRP A 158 7.55 4.26 14.98
C TRP A 158 8.09 3.46 16.17
N ASN A 159 9.30 2.90 16.03
CA ASN A 159 9.93 2.00 17.01
C ASN A 159 9.04 0.80 17.39
N GLY A 160 8.10 0.43 16.52
CA GLY A 160 7.21 -0.70 16.68
C GLY A 160 7.27 -1.63 15.48
N PRO A 161 6.68 -2.83 15.56
CA PRO A 161 6.76 -3.78 14.47
C PRO A 161 6.07 -3.28 13.20
N HIS A 162 6.76 -3.32 12.07
CA HIS A 162 6.17 -2.96 10.77
C HIS A 162 5.18 -4.03 10.29
N ARG A 163 4.23 -3.64 9.43
CA ARG A 163 3.12 -4.51 9.00
C ARG A 163 3.07 -4.66 7.49
N LEU A 164 2.72 -5.85 7.04
CA LEU A 164 2.40 -6.14 5.64
C LEU A 164 1.12 -6.97 5.61
N TYR A 165 0.01 -6.32 5.29
CA TYR A 165 -1.31 -6.92 5.31
C TYR A 165 -1.78 -7.29 3.91
N LEU A 166 -2.09 -8.58 3.71
CA LEU A 166 -2.81 -9.04 2.53
C LEU A 166 -4.32 -8.97 2.76
N GLN A 167 -5.05 -8.49 1.75
CA GLN A 167 -6.49 -8.49 1.76
C GLN A 167 -7.05 -9.87 1.38
N SER A 168 -7.96 -10.37 2.20
CA SER A 168 -8.57 -11.69 2.03
C SER A 168 -10.07 -11.67 2.33
N GLY A 169 -10.76 -12.73 1.92
CA GLY A 169 -12.19 -12.89 2.11
C GLY A 169 -13.02 -12.41 0.92
N ALA A 170 -14.30 -12.80 0.91
CA ALA A 170 -15.25 -12.40 -0.11
C ALA A 170 -15.66 -10.92 0.06
N PRO A 171 -16.15 -10.25 -1.00
CA PRO A 171 -16.74 -8.91 -0.90
C PRO A 171 -17.75 -8.83 0.27
N GLY A 172 -17.61 -7.80 1.11
CA GLY A 172 -18.44 -7.61 2.31
C GLY A 172 -18.02 -8.44 3.55
N ARG A 173 -17.04 -9.33 3.43
CA ARG A 173 -16.40 -10.06 4.55
C ARG A 173 -14.87 -9.96 4.51
N VAL A 174 -14.39 -8.79 4.09
CA VAL A 174 -12.96 -8.51 3.97
C VAL A 174 -12.26 -8.63 5.33
N ARG A 175 -11.05 -9.19 5.29
CA ARG A 175 -10.10 -9.33 6.41
C ARG A 175 -8.71 -9.00 5.90
N PHE A 176 -7.91 -8.37 6.76
CA PHE A 176 -6.50 -8.16 6.52
C PHE A 176 -5.68 -9.11 7.39
N ARG A 177 -4.74 -9.83 6.76
CA ARG A 177 -3.86 -10.78 7.45
C ARG A 177 -2.42 -10.30 7.32
N ASP A 178 -1.76 -10.09 8.47
CA ASP A 178 -0.34 -9.72 8.51
C ASP A 178 0.52 -10.91 8.08
N ILE A 179 1.36 -10.71 7.08
CA ILE A 179 2.33 -11.68 6.57
C ILE A 179 3.77 -11.23 6.81
N ALA A 180 4.00 -10.14 7.56
CA ALA A 180 5.33 -9.65 7.86
C ALA A 180 6.20 -10.73 8.52
N THR A 181 7.37 -10.99 7.93
CA THR A 181 8.36 -11.91 8.52
C THR A 181 9.02 -11.26 9.74
N PRO A 182 9.67 -12.03 10.63
CA PRO A 182 10.39 -11.46 11.78
C PRO A 182 11.42 -10.39 11.40
N LYS A 183 12.06 -10.53 10.23
CA LYS A 183 12.98 -9.52 9.70
C LYS A 183 12.23 -8.28 9.24
N PHE A 184 11.15 -8.44 8.48
CA PHE A 184 10.34 -7.33 7.99
C PHE A 184 9.72 -6.53 9.14
N SER A 185 9.17 -7.21 10.15
CA SER A 185 8.52 -6.62 11.31
C SER A 185 9.50 -6.05 12.35
N MET A 186 10.82 -6.07 12.11
CA MET A 186 11.78 -5.60 13.10
C MET A 186 11.60 -4.09 13.35
N PRO A 187 11.40 -3.66 14.62
CA PRO A 187 11.15 -2.26 14.93
C PRO A 187 12.27 -1.32 14.49
N SER A 188 11.88 -0.15 13.98
CA SER A 188 12.81 0.92 13.61
C SER A 188 12.12 2.30 13.70
N PRO A 189 12.86 3.42 13.76
CA PRO A 189 12.29 4.76 13.75
C PRO A 189 11.91 5.18 12.32
N VAL A 190 11.01 4.42 11.72
CA VAL A 190 10.51 4.64 10.36
C VAL A 190 9.73 5.94 10.26
N ARG A 191 9.89 6.63 9.14
CA ARG A 191 9.12 7.81 8.76
C ARG A 191 8.27 7.53 7.53
N THR A 192 8.90 7.00 6.49
CA THR A 192 8.26 6.77 5.19
C THR A 192 8.38 5.32 4.79
N VAL A 193 7.31 4.83 4.17
CA VAL A 193 7.26 3.52 3.52
C VAL A 193 6.96 3.78 2.06
N ILE A 194 7.75 3.19 1.17
CA ILE A 194 7.58 3.27 -0.28
C ILE A 194 7.36 1.86 -0.79
N ALA A 195 6.36 1.65 -1.64
CA ALA A 195 6.20 0.42 -2.41
C ALA A 195 6.35 0.75 -3.91
N ALA A 196 7.33 0.14 -4.57
CA ALA A 196 7.64 0.41 -5.97
C ALA A 196 8.42 -0.77 -6.60
N ASP A 197 8.36 -0.88 -7.92
CA ASP A 197 9.14 -1.84 -8.71
C ASP A 197 10.39 -1.11 -9.20
N PHE A 198 11.49 -1.18 -8.44
CA PHE A 198 12.65 -0.31 -8.67
C PHE A 198 13.57 -0.80 -9.78
N ASP A 199 13.62 -2.11 -10.02
CA ASP A 199 14.45 -2.73 -11.06
C ASP A 199 13.64 -3.24 -12.24
N ASN A 200 12.39 -2.80 -12.37
CA ASN A 200 11.52 -3.13 -13.49
C ASN A 200 11.33 -4.65 -13.69
N ASP A 201 11.49 -5.46 -12.65
CA ASP A 201 11.49 -6.92 -12.71
C ASP A 201 10.09 -7.54 -12.54
N GLN A 202 9.07 -6.67 -12.42
CA GLN A 202 7.66 -6.95 -12.17
C GLN A 202 7.28 -7.18 -10.70
N GLU A 203 8.25 -7.40 -9.82
CA GLU A 203 7.99 -7.53 -8.40
C GLU A 203 7.99 -6.16 -7.72
N LEU A 204 7.29 -6.08 -6.60
CA LEU A 204 7.28 -4.87 -5.79
C LEU A 204 8.31 -4.99 -4.70
N GLU A 205 9.08 -3.93 -4.50
CA GLU A 205 9.86 -3.73 -3.31
C GLU A 205 9.15 -2.82 -2.31
N VAL A 206 9.47 -3.00 -1.03
CA VAL A 206 9.15 -2.09 0.06
C VAL A 206 10.44 -1.50 0.63
N PHE A 207 10.53 -0.18 0.61
CA PHE A 207 11.61 0.58 1.23
C PHE A 207 11.13 1.30 2.49
N PHE A 208 11.87 1.11 3.59
CA PHE A 208 11.68 1.80 4.86
C PHE A 208 12.72 2.90 5.01
N ASN A 209 12.28 4.16 5.05
CA ASN A 209 13.13 5.31 5.36
C ASN A 209 13.10 5.60 6.87
N ASN A 210 14.27 5.56 7.50
CA ASN A 210 14.47 5.69 8.93
C ASN A 210 15.14 7.01 9.31
N ILE A 211 14.82 7.49 10.51
CA ILE A 211 15.50 8.64 11.11
C ILE A 211 16.48 8.18 12.20
N ALA A 212 17.78 8.38 11.98
CA ALA A 212 18.81 8.15 12.99
C ALA A 212 18.84 9.30 14.02
N TYR A 213 18.15 9.13 15.16
CA TYR A 213 18.02 10.16 16.19
C TYR A 213 18.53 9.75 17.59
N ARG A 214 18.62 8.45 17.87
CA ARG A 214 19.14 7.88 19.14
C ARG A 214 20.23 6.84 18.92
N GLY A 215 20.87 6.88 17.75
CA GLY A 215 21.86 5.93 17.29
C GLY A 215 21.60 5.54 15.84
N SER A 216 22.43 4.62 15.35
CA SER A 216 22.35 4.09 13.99
C SER A 216 20.98 3.47 13.72
N SER A 217 20.36 3.81 12.60
CA SER A 217 19.05 3.33 12.16
C SER A 217 19.01 3.30 10.63
N ALA A 218 19.60 2.26 10.05
CA ALA A 218 19.70 2.09 8.61
C ALA A 218 18.34 1.94 7.94
N ASN A 219 18.22 2.51 6.74
CA ASN A 219 17.12 2.22 5.83
C ASN A 219 17.13 0.74 5.42
N ARG A 220 15.98 0.21 5.01
CA ARG A 220 15.83 -1.21 4.68
C ARG A 220 15.02 -1.40 3.42
N LEU A 221 15.37 -2.40 2.63
CA LEU A 221 14.72 -2.76 1.37
C LEU A 221 14.28 -4.21 1.41
N PHE A 222 13.07 -4.49 0.94
CA PHE A 222 12.56 -5.84 0.82
C PHE A 222 11.91 -6.04 -0.54
N ARG A 223 12.13 -7.20 -1.18
CA ARG A 223 11.39 -7.65 -2.36
C ARG A 223 10.27 -8.59 -1.97
N LEU A 224 9.12 -8.42 -2.60
CA LEU A 224 7.95 -9.28 -2.44
C LEU A 224 7.84 -10.16 -3.69
N ILE A 225 8.40 -11.36 -3.61
CA ILE A 225 8.42 -12.31 -4.72
C ILE A 225 7.11 -13.07 -4.74
N ARG A 226 6.35 -12.95 -5.83
CA ARG A 226 5.08 -13.64 -5.99
C ARG A 226 5.30 -15.15 -5.98
N ARG A 227 4.39 -15.85 -5.31
CA ARG A 227 4.28 -17.30 -5.42
C ARG A 227 2.91 -17.69 -5.91
N GLU A 228 2.88 -18.62 -6.85
CA GLU A 228 1.62 -19.21 -7.26
C GLU A 228 1.00 -19.96 -6.08
N HIS A 229 -0.25 -19.62 -5.76
CA HIS A 229 -1.03 -20.26 -4.69
C HIS A 229 -0.47 -20.14 -3.27
N SER A 230 0.41 -19.19 -3.00
CA SER A 230 0.99 -18.98 -1.66
C SER A 230 1.25 -17.50 -1.42
N ASP A 231 1.45 -17.15 -0.14
CA ASP A 231 1.89 -15.80 0.21
C ASP A 231 3.22 -15.47 -0.47
N PRO A 232 3.46 -14.20 -0.85
CA PRO A 232 4.73 -13.80 -1.42
C PRO A 232 5.88 -14.10 -0.46
N ILE A 233 7.06 -14.38 -1.01
CA ILE A 233 8.30 -14.46 -0.21
C ILE A 233 8.76 -13.03 0.04
N VAL A 234 9.02 -12.72 1.31
CA VAL A 234 9.60 -11.43 1.72
C VAL A 234 11.12 -11.61 1.84
N GLU A 235 11.86 -11.12 0.86
CA GLU A 235 13.32 -11.16 0.84
C GLU A 235 13.91 -9.81 1.20
N GLU A 236 14.86 -9.76 2.14
CA GLU A 236 15.59 -8.53 2.47
C GLU A 236 16.75 -8.32 1.50
N LEU A 237 16.78 -7.17 0.85
CA LEU A 237 17.80 -6.79 -0.12
C LEU A 237 18.80 -5.80 0.49
N ASN A 238 19.94 -5.63 -0.16
CA ASN A 238 20.92 -4.60 0.20
C ASN A 238 20.56 -3.26 -0.49
N PRO A 239 20.20 -2.20 0.26
CA PRO A 239 19.90 -0.89 -0.31
C PRO A 239 21.10 -0.19 -0.95
N GLY A 240 22.32 -0.72 -0.82
CA GLY A 240 23.52 -0.06 -1.35
C GLY A 240 23.81 1.24 -0.60
N ASP A 241 24.00 2.33 -1.34
CA ASP A 241 24.31 3.62 -0.71
C ASP A 241 23.10 4.24 0.00
N ALA A 242 21.87 3.83 -0.36
CA ALA A 242 20.65 4.25 0.32
C ALA A 242 20.50 3.63 1.72
N LEU A 243 21.44 2.81 2.20
CA LEU A 243 21.43 2.22 3.54
C LEU A 243 21.45 3.30 4.63
N GLU A 244 22.17 4.41 4.42
CA GLU A 244 22.28 5.60 5.29
C GLU A 244 22.07 5.33 6.80
N PRO A 245 22.93 4.53 7.48
CA PRO A 245 22.76 4.15 8.88
C PRO A 245 22.69 5.33 9.86
N GLU A 246 23.34 6.44 9.53
CA GLU A 246 23.32 7.68 10.32
C GLU A 246 22.43 8.76 9.68
N GLY A 247 21.67 8.39 8.63
CA GLY A 247 20.79 9.28 7.90
C GLY A 247 19.59 9.70 8.75
N ARG A 248 19.24 10.98 8.70
CA ARG A 248 18.07 11.52 9.40
C ARG A 248 16.89 11.66 8.45
N GLY A 249 16.48 10.55 7.85
CA GLY A 249 15.41 10.51 6.86
C GLY A 249 14.10 11.04 7.43
N THR A 250 13.53 12.06 6.80
CA THR A 250 12.23 12.65 7.20
C THR A 250 11.14 12.44 6.18
N GLY A 251 11.51 12.08 4.96
CA GLY A 251 10.60 11.89 3.85
C GLY A 251 11.34 11.19 2.72
N GLY A 252 10.57 10.48 1.91
CA GLY A 252 11.06 9.79 0.74
C GLY A 252 10.02 9.86 -0.37
N ALA A 253 10.48 9.98 -1.60
CA ALA A 253 9.66 9.90 -2.80
C ALA A 253 10.36 9.05 -3.85
N VAL A 254 9.56 8.40 -4.68
CA VAL A 254 10.01 7.65 -5.84
C VAL A 254 9.46 8.30 -7.10
N THR A 255 10.31 8.44 -8.12
CA THR A 255 9.97 9.01 -9.43
C THR A 255 11.08 8.66 -10.41
N ASP A 256 10.76 8.44 -11.67
CA ASP A 256 11.76 8.45 -12.74
C ASP A 256 12.08 9.93 -13.05
N PHE A 257 13.16 10.43 -12.44
CA PHE A 257 13.49 11.86 -12.33
C PHE A 257 14.23 12.38 -13.57
N ASP A 258 14.99 11.51 -14.25
CA ASP A 258 15.75 11.86 -15.44
C ASP A 258 15.11 11.37 -16.75
N GLY A 259 14.00 10.63 -16.68
CA GLY A 259 13.22 10.17 -17.82
C GLY A 259 13.83 8.94 -18.50
N ASP A 260 14.64 8.15 -17.81
CA ASP A 260 15.23 6.91 -18.33
C ASP A 260 14.33 5.68 -18.10
N GLY A 261 13.25 5.84 -17.33
CA GLY A 261 12.28 4.78 -17.04
C GLY A 261 12.63 3.89 -15.87
N MET A 262 13.75 4.14 -15.20
CA MET A 262 14.09 3.56 -13.91
C MET A 262 13.61 4.49 -12.81
N LEU A 263 13.05 3.92 -11.74
CA LEU A 263 12.61 4.73 -10.62
C LEU A 263 13.80 5.16 -9.75
N ASP A 264 13.98 6.48 -9.59
CA ASP A 264 14.93 7.07 -8.66
C ASP A 264 14.32 7.23 -7.26
N LEU A 265 15.14 7.05 -6.24
CA LEU A 265 14.78 7.27 -4.84
C LEU A 265 15.32 8.62 -4.37
N ILE A 266 14.43 9.49 -3.90
CA ILE A 266 14.77 10.83 -3.38
C ILE A 266 14.46 10.85 -1.89
N LEU A 267 15.47 11.10 -1.05
CA LEU A 267 15.33 11.17 0.41
C LEU A 267 15.59 12.57 0.93
N SER A 268 14.63 13.08 1.70
CA SER A 268 14.80 14.32 2.47
C SER A 268 15.33 14.00 3.86
N HIS A 269 16.20 14.87 4.34
CA HIS A 269 16.84 14.73 5.64
C HIS A 269 16.59 15.95 6.52
N GLY A 270 16.65 15.74 7.82
CA GLY A 270 16.64 16.81 8.80
C GLY A 270 15.58 16.58 9.87
N GLU A 271 15.24 17.64 10.60
CA GLU A 271 14.08 17.77 11.50
C GLU A 271 14.24 19.12 12.20
N SER A 272 15.45 19.38 12.72
CA SER A 272 15.79 20.61 13.46
C SER A 272 16.96 21.40 12.86
N MET A 273 17.63 20.87 11.84
CA MET A 273 18.71 21.55 11.12
C MET A 273 18.68 21.18 9.63
N ALA A 274 19.24 22.06 8.79
CA ALA A 274 19.37 21.82 7.36
C ALA A 274 20.27 20.60 7.08
N GLN A 275 19.82 19.73 6.18
CA GLN A 275 20.56 18.57 5.69
C GLN A 275 20.34 18.41 4.18
N PRO A 276 21.29 17.79 3.46
CA PRO A 276 21.16 17.61 2.02
C PRO A 276 20.01 16.66 1.68
N ILE A 277 19.44 16.83 0.48
CA ILE A 277 18.60 15.82 -0.15
C ILE A 277 19.53 14.81 -0.82
N SER A 278 19.27 13.51 -0.63
CA SER A 278 19.98 12.44 -1.35
C SER A 278 19.12 11.96 -2.52
N ILE A 279 19.76 11.71 -3.66
CA ILE A 279 19.13 11.11 -4.84
C ILE A 279 19.92 9.84 -5.20
N PHE A 280 19.20 8.74 -5.33
CA PHE A 280 19.73 7.40 -5.53
C PHE A 280 19.18 6.84 -6.84
N LYS A 281 20.08 6.39 -7.71
CA LYS A 281 19.72 5.81 -9.01
C LYS A 281 19.70 4.30 -8.94
N GLY A 282 18.68 3.68 -9.52
CA GLY A 282 18.63 2.23 -9.69
C GLY A 282 19.80 1.75 -10.54
N THR A 283 20.49 0.70 -10.11
CA THR A 283 21.65 0.14 -10.83
C THR A 283 21.35 -1.21 -11.48
N GLN A 284 20.19 -1.78 -11.18
CA GLN A 284 19.72 -3.08 -11.64
C GLN A 284 18.49 -2.87 -12.52
N GLY A 285 18.25 -3.78 -13.48
CA GLY A 285 17.03 -3.72 -14.28
C GLY A 285 17.02 -2.74 -15.46
N THR A 286 18.15 -2.11 -15.79
CA THR A 286 18.23 -1.10 -16.88
C THR A 286 17.91 -1.66 -18.28
N SER A 287 17.96 -2.98 -18.46
CA SER A 287 17.55 -3.66 -19.70
C SER A 287 16.09 -4.11 -19.70
N ASN A 288 15.39 -3.95 -18.58
CA ASN A 288 13.99 -4.36 -18.46
C ASN A 288 13.08 -3.32 -19.10
N ASN A 289 12.00 -3.82 -19.68
CA ASN A 289 10.95 -2.99 -20.22
C ASN A 289 10.13 -2.38 -19.08
N TRP A 290 9.52 -1.24 -19.35
CA TRP A 290 8.66 -0.52 -18.41
C TRP A 290 7.51 0.18 -19.12
N LEU A 291 6.49 0.57 -18.37
CA LEU A 291 5.40 1.42 -18.83
C LEU A 291 4.93 2.31 -17.69
N ARG A 292 4.75 3.60 -17.97
CA ARG A 292 4.22 4.57 -16.99
C ARG A 292 2.86 5.07 -17.45
N VAL A 293 1.89 5.14 -16.56
CA VAL A 293 0.51 5.52 -16.88
C VAL A 293 0.07 6.67 -15.97
N ILE A 294 -0.37 7.76 -16.58
CA ILE A 294 -0.84 8.98 -15.92
C ILE A 294 -2.35 9.14 -16.19
N PRO A 295 -3.22 8.70 -15.28
CA PRO A 295 -4.64 8.98 -15.40
C PRO A 295 -4.94 10.44 -15.04
N ARG A 296 -5.69 11.12 -15.91
CA ARG A 296 -6.10 12.51 -15.73
C ARG A 296 -7.55 12.58 -15.24
N THR A 297 -7.87 13.61 -14.47
CA THR A 297 -9.25 13.98 -14.14
C THR A 297 -9.89 14.74 -15.30
N ARG A 298 -11.21 14.98 -15.21
CA ARG A 298 -11.97 15.81 -16.18
C ARG A 298 -11.32 17.17 -16.47
N PHE A 299 -10.58 17.73 -15.51
CA PHE A 299 -9.96 19.05 -15.60
C PHE A 299 -8.43 18.99 -15.78
N GLY A 300 -7.87 17.81 -16.12
CA GLY A 300 -6.44 17.65 -16.42
C GLY A 300 -5.52 17.50 -15.20
N ALA A 301 -6.03 17.56 -13.97
CA ALA A 301 -5.25 17.20 -12.79
C ALA A 301 -4.97 15.69 -12.74
N PHE A 302 -3.98 15.25 -11.98
CA PHE A 302 -3.74 13.83 -11.72
C PHE A 302 -4.92 13.19 -10.98
N ALA A 303 -5.34 11.99 -11.40
CA ALA A 303 -6.49 11.30 -10.86
C ALA A 303 -6.14 10.49 -9.60
N ARG A 304 -5.94 11.20 -8.48
CA ARG A 304 -5.77 10.58 -7.15
C ARG A 304 -7.01 9.73 -6.80
N GLY A 305 -6.79 8.52 -6.27
CA GLY A 305 -7.76 7.47 -6.04
C GLY A 305 -8.04 6.55 -7.25
N ALA A 306 -7.47 6.81 -8.43
CA ALA A 306 -7.66 5.94 -9.57
C ALA A 306 -6.94 4.59 -9.40
N LYS A 307 -7.58 3.52 -9.90
CA LYS A 307 -7.00 2.18 -10.01
C LYS A 307 -6.58 1.96 -11.46
N VAL A 308 -5.33 1.58 -11.67
CA VAL A 308 -4.76 1.27 -12.99
C VAL A 308 -4.38 -0.20 -13.01
N VAL A 309 -4.95 -0.95 -13.94
CA VAL A 309 -4.62 -2.36 -14.16
C VAL A 309 -3.98 -2.49 -15.53
N LEU A 310 -2.76 -3.02 -15.57
CA LEU A 310 -2.05 -3.35 -16.79
C LEU A 310 -2.09 -4.86 -16.99
N PHE A 311 -2.59 -5.31 -18.13
CA PHE A 311 -2.55 -6.71 -18.54
C PHE A 311 -1.34 -6.95 -19.41
N THR A 312 -0.64 -8.05 -19.14
CA THR A 312 0.54 -8.48 -19.88
C THR A 312 0.26 -9.81 -20.57
N ARG A 313 1.04 -10.11 -21.62
CA ARG A 313 0.84 -11.33 -22.40
C ARG A 313 1.13 -12.60 -21.60
N ARG A 314 2.06 -12.56 -20.63
CA ARG A 314 2.51 -13.77 -19.90
C ARG A 314 2.31 -13.67 -18.39
N SER A 315 2.48 -12.50 -17.81
CA SER A 315 2.56 -12.33 -16.35
C SER A 315 1.21 -12.01 -15.69
N GLY A 316 0.17 -11.82 -16.52
CA GLY A 316 -1.20 -11.54 -16.10
C GLY A 316 -1.42 -10.07 -15.81
N ALA A 317 -2.27 -9.78 -14.83
CA ALA A 317 -2.65 -8.42 -14.45
C ALA A 317 -1.73 -7.85 -13.36
N HIS A 318 -1.35 -6.58 -13.52
CA HIS A 318 -0.59 -5.80 -12.56
C HIS A 318 -1.44 -4.60 -12.14
N LEU A 319 -1.60 -4.40 -10.83
CA LEU A 319 -2.43 -3.34 -10.28
C LEU A 319 -1.56 -2.26 -9.63
N ARG A 320 -1.90 -0.99 -9.89
CA ARG A 320 -1.35 0.19 -9.20
C ARG A 320 -2.48 1.12 -8.81
N ILE A 321 -2.33 1.76 -7.65
CA ILE A 321 -3.25 2.79 -7.16
C ILE A 321 -2.55 4.13 -7.24
N ILE A 322 -3.20 5.14 -7.80
CA ILE A 322 -2.74 6.52 -7.72
C ILE A 322 -3.18 7.07 -6.37
N ASP A 323 -2.51 6.70 -5.28
CA ASP A 323 -2.96 7.06 -3.93
C ASP A 323 -2.92 8.57 -3.65
N GLY A 324 -3.75 9.03 -2.74
CA GLY A 324 -3.80 10.42 -2.24
C GLY A 324 -2.91 10.71 -1.03
N GLY A 325 -1.83 9.94 -0.84
CA GLY A 325 -0.95 10.04 0.32
C GLY A 325 -0.26 8.69 0.62
N SER A 326 1.01 8.75 1.03
CA SER A 326 1.84 7.56 1.16
C SER A 326 2.93 7.64 2.24
N GLY A 327 3.46 8.82 2.57
CA GLY A 327 4.47 8.96 3.62
C GLY A 327 4.05 9.84 4.79
N TYR A 328 4.81 9.79 5.90
CA TYR A 328 4.72 10.84 6.90
C TYR A 328 5.32 12.12 6.32
N LEU A 329 4.47 13.12 6.05
CA LEU A 329 4.85 14.42 5.47
C LEU A 329 5.42 14.35 4.03
N CYS A 330 5.16 13.28 3.29
CA CYS A 330 5.55 13.16 1.89
C CYS A 330 4.53 12.34 1.07
N GLU A 331 4.64 12.46 -0.25
CA GLU A 331 3.71 11.86 -1.21
C GLU A 331 4.52 11.34 -2.40
N MET A 332 4.18 10.15 -2.90
CA MET A 332 4.74 9.63 -4.14
C MET A 332 4.21 10.36 -5.37
N GLU A 333 4.93 10.23 -6.48
CA GLU A 333 4.44 10.71 -7.76
C GLU A 333 3.07 10.10 -8.11
N PRO A 334 2.13 10.87 -8.69
CA PRO A 334 0.83 10.36 -9.10
C PRO A 334 0.88 9.62 -10.44
N VAL A 335 1.78 8.64 -10.56
CA VAL A 335 2.01 7.88 -11.80
C VAL A 335 2.00 6.40 -11.47
N ALA A 336 1.26 5.61 -12.24
CA ALA A 336 1.31 4.16 -12.14
C ALA A 336 2.51 3.67 -12.94
N HIS A 337 3.55 3.22 -12.23
CA HIS A 337 4.74 2.64 -12.83
C HIS A 337 4.64 1.10 -12.87
N PHE A 338 4.96 0.52 -14.02
CA PHE A 338 4.98 -0.91 -14.25
C PHE A 338 6.34 -1.31 -14.82
N GLY A 339 7.13 -2.07 -14.05
CA GLY A 339 8.17 -2.89 -14.61
C GLY A 339 7.58 -4.08 -15.34
N LEU A 340 8.10 -4.37 -16.54
CA LEU A 340 7.63 -5.44 -17.40
C LEU A 340 8.66 -6.55 -17.54
N GLY A 341 9.90 -6.36 -17.07
CA GLY A 341 10.99 -7.29 -17.31
C GLY A 341 11.18 -7.50 -18.81
N HIS A 342 10.90 -8.71 -19.29
CA HIS A 342 10.90 -9.05 -20.73
C HIS A 342 9.51 -9.41 -21.26
N ASP A 343 8.46 -9.12 -20.50
CA ASP A 343 7.07 -9.28 -20.95
C ASP A 343 6.60 -8.07 -21.73
N GLU A 344 5.42 -8.20 -22.32
CA GLU A 344 4.79 -7.17 -23.14
C GLU A 344 3.41 -6.85 -22.58
N ALA A 345 3.13 -5.55 -22.43
CA ALA A 345 1.80 -5.07 -22.13
C ALA A 345 0.85 -5.34 -23.32
N SER A 346 -0.36 -5.81 -23.03
CA SER A 346 -1.38 -6.12 -24.04
C SER A 346 -2.57 -5.15 -23.99
N SER A 347 -3.03 -4.80 -22.79
CA SER A 347 -4.10 -3.83 -22.59
C SER A 347 -4.00 -3.17 -21.22
N LEU A 348 -4.64 -2.01 -21.08
CA LEU A 348 -4.71 -1.27 -19.82
C LEU A 348 -6.17 -0.92 -19.52
N GLU A 349 -6.51 -0.95 -18.23
CA GLU A 349 -7.77 -0.48 -17.68
C GLU A 349 -7.50 0.59 -16.61
N VAL A 350 -8.18 1.72 -16.71
CA VAL A 350 -8.19 2.76 -15.66
C VAL A 350 -9.60 2.88 -15.12
N THR A 351 -9.74 2.77 -13.80
CA THR A 351 -10.98 3.01 -13.06
C THR A 351 -10.83 4.27 -12.21
N TRP A 352 -11.70 5.26 -12.39
CA TRP A 352 -11.72 6.50 -11.62
C TRP A 352 -12.53 6.37 -10.33
N PRO A 353 -12.34 7.27 -9.35
CA PRO A 353 -13.07 7.22 -8.07
C PRO A 353 -14.59 7.31 -8.18
N ASP A 354 -15.12 7.82 -9.28
CA ASP A 354 -16.56 7.91 -9.57
C ASP A 354 -17.12 6.65 -10.26
N GLY A 355 -16.29 5.63 -10.47
CA GLY A 355 -16.66 4.38 -11.12
C GLY A 355 -16.60 4.39 -12.64
N ARG A 356 -16.22 5.51 -13.28
CA ARG A 356 -15.96 5.49 -14.73
C ARG A 356 -14.73 4.63 -15.02
N VAL A 357 -14.77 3.97 -16.18
CA VAL A 357 -13.72 3.04 -16.61
C VAL A 357 -13.34 3.34 -18.07
N VAL A 358 -12.06 3.24 -18.37
CA VAL A 358 -11.52 3.22 -19.74
C VAL A 358 -10.66 1.98 -19.88
N SER A 359 -10.89 1.22 -20.95
CA SER A 359 -10.07 0.07 -21.33
C SER A 359 -9.57 0.27 -22.75
N ARG A 360 -8.28 0.02 -23.00
CA ARG A 360 -7.68 0.10 -24.35
C ARG A 360 -6.56 -0.90 -24.53
N ALA A 361 -6.29 -1.27 -25.77
CA ALA A 361 -5.09 -2.02 -26.12
C ALA A 361 -3.83 -1.15 -25.90
N VAL A 362 -2.73 -1.81 -25.56
CA VAL A 362 -1.38 -1.23 -25.54
C VAL A 362 -0.64 -1.81 -26.73
N VAL A 363 -0.17 -0.96 -27.63
CA VAL A 363 0.64 -1.43 -28.77
C VAL A 363 2.10 -1.56 -28.36
N SER A 364 2.85 -2.47 -28.99
CA SER A 364 4.25 -2.74 -28.62
C SER A 364 5.17 -1.53 -28.74
N SER A 365 4.83 -0.54 -29.58
CA SER A 365 5.58 0.72 -29.68
C SER A 365 5.39 1.68 -28.50
N GLU A 366 4.42 1.41 -27.63
CA GLU A 366 4.19 2.16 -26.39
C GLU A 366 5.01 1.61 -25.21
N THR A 367 5.63 0.44 -25.35
CA THR A 367 6.59 -0.06 -24.34
C THR A 367 7.74 0.94 -24.17
N ASN A 368 8.20 1.12 -22.93
CA ASN A 368 9.22 2.09 -22.53
C ASN A 368 8.80 3.55 -22.80
N SER A 369 7.54 3.86 -22.51
CA SER A 369 6.98 5.20 -22.67
C SER A 369 6.02 5.58 -21.54
N VAL A 370 5.67 6.86 -21.50
CA VAL A 370 4.69 7.43 -20.58
C VAL A 370 3.38 7.67 -21.33
N LEU A 371 2.30 7.09 -20.81
CA LEU A 371 0.96 7.16 -21.37
C LEU A 371 0.08 8.06 -20.51
N GLU A 372 -0.46 9.13 -21.10
CA GLU A 372 -1.52 9.91 -20.45
C GLU A 372 -2.90 9.36 -20.84
N ILE A 373 -3.71 9.01 -19.85
CA ILE A 373 -5.06 8.50 -20.06
C ILE A 373 -6.07 9.58 -19.65
N PRO A 374 -6.79 10.18 -20.62
CA PRO A 374 -7.77 11.21 -20.32
C PRO A 374 -8.98 10.62 -19.59
N TYR A 375 -9.62 11.44 -18.76
CA TYR A 375 -10.90 11.10 -18.17
C TYR A 375 -11.96 10.90 -19.28
N PRO A 376 -12.77 9.83 -19.23
CA PRO A 376 -13.84 9.62 -20.20
C PRO A 376 -14.93 10.67 -20.00
N LEU A 377 -15.01 11.63 -20.91
CA LEU A 377 -16.15 12.54 -20.99
C LEU A 377 -17.39 11.74 -21.43
N ASP A 378 -18.58 12.21 -21.06
CA ASP A 378 -19.84 11.63 -21.52
C ASP A 378 -19.96 11.84 -23.04
N VAL A 379 -19.37 10.93 -23.82
CA VAL A 379 -19.46 10.85 -25.28
C VAL A 379 -20.20 9.54 -25.59
N GLU A 380 -21.08 9.59 -26.60
CA GLU A 380 -21.99 8.51 -27.02
C GLU A 380 -21.33 7.11 -26.97
N GLU A 381 -22.12 6.12 -26.51
CA GLU A 381 -21.72 4.72 -26.40
C GLU A 381 -20.91 4.26 -27.62
N PRO A 382 -19.76 3.58 -27.42
CA PRO A 382 -19.05 3.02 -28.55
C PRO A 382 -19.93 1.98 -29.24
N LEU A 383 -20.09 2.11 -30.56
CA LEU A 383 -20.29 0.95 -31.44
C LEU A 383 -19.25 -0.11 -31.05
N MET A 384 -19.74 -1.32 -30.72
CA MET A 384 -19.01 -2.50 -30.21
C MET A 384 -17.54 -2.29 -29.77
N PRO A 385 -17.20 -2.59 -28.51
CA PRO A 385 -15.85 -2.36 -28.01
C PRO A 385 -14.80 -3.04 -28.87
N ALA A 386 -13.69 -2.33 -29.13
CA ALA A 386 -12.58 -2.87 -29.92
C ALA A 386 -12.06 -4.16 -29.27
N PRO A 387 -11.64 -5.17 -30.07
CA PRO A 387 -11.05 -6.39 -29.53
C PRO A 387 -9.87 -6.08 -28.61
N LEU A 388 -9.85 -6.67 -27.41
CA LEU A 388 -8.78 -6.51 -26.43
C LEU A 388 -8.07 -7.84 -26.17
N GLU A 389 -6.74 -7.80 -26.20
CA GLU A 389 -5.91 -8.87 -25.66
C GLU A 389 -5.78 -8.71 -24.14
N CYS A 390 -6.50 -9.55 -23.40
CA CYS A 390 -6.58 -9.46 -21.94
C CYS A 390 -5.44 -10.17 -21.20
N GLY A 391 -4.54 -10.85 -21.92
CA GLY A 391 -3.43 -11.56 -21.31
C GLY A 391 -3.84 -12.90 -20.68
N GLN A 392 -2.88 -13.56 -20.05
CA GLN A 392 -3.08 -14.88 -19.46
C GLN A 392 -4.03 -14.82 -18.25
N GLY A 393 -5.03 -15.71 -18.22
CA GLY A 393 -6.02 -15.80 -17.14
C GLY A 393 -7.22 -14.85 -17.26
N PHE A 394 -7.30 -14.07 -18.33
CA PHE A 394 -8.38 -13.09 -18.53
C PHE A 394 -8.97 -13.19 -19.93
N SER A 395 -10.26 -12.89 -20.05
CA SER A 395 -11.00 -12.86 -21.31
C SER A 395 -11.75 -11.55 -21.49
N GLN A 396 -11.98 -11.16 -22.74
CA GLN A 396 -12.75 -9.95 -23.03
C GLN A 396 -14.25 -10.23 -22.80
N HIS A 397 -14.85 -9.46 -21.90
CA HIS A 397 -16.28 -9.45 -21.68
C HIS A 397 -17.01 -8.56 -22.71
N GLU A 398 -18.32 -8.74 -22.87
CA GLU A 398 -19.14 -8.02 -23.87
C GLU A 398 -19.09 -6.49 -23.73
N ASN A 399 -18.82 -5.99 -22.53
CA ASN A 399 -18.63 -4.57 -22.23
C ASN A 399 -17.24 -4.03 -22.63
N GLY A 400 -16.41 -4.84 -23.27
CA GLY A 400 -15.09 -4.43 -23.74
C GLY A 400 -14.03 -4.37 -22.66
N ARG A 401 -14.23 -5.05 -21.53
CA ARG A 401 -13.28 -5.10 -20.42
C ARG A 401 -12.66 -6.48 -20.28
N CYS A 402 -11.49 -6.54 -19.69
CA CYS A 402 -10.85 -7.79 -19.34
C CYS A 402 -11.38 -8.27 -18.00
N VAL A 403 -11.99 -9.45 -18.01
CA VAL A 403 -12.53 -10.10 -16.80
C VAL A 403 -11.77 -11.38 -16.54
N ASP A 404 -11.65 -11.70 -15.26
CA ASP A 404 -11.05 -12.94 -14.80
C ASP A 404 -11.78 -14.14 -15.40
N THR A 405 -11.03 -15.04 -16.03
CA THR A 405 -11.59 -16.25 -16.62
C THR A 405 -11.77 -17.29 -15.53
N ASN A 406 -12.96 -17.87 -15.43
CA ASN A 406 -13.21 -18.91 -14.44
C ASN A 406 -12.74 -20.28 -14.95
N GLU A 407 -11.46 -20.62 -14.77
CA GLU A 407 -10.91 -21.88 -15.33
C GLU A 407 -11.55 -23.12 -14.71
N CYS A 408 -12.03 -23.03 -13.47
CA CYS A 408 -12.77 -24.12 -12.83
C CYS A 408 -14.08 -24.46 -13.55
N THR A 409 -14.68 -23.48 -14.21
CA THR A 409 -15.93 -23.65 -14.98
C THR A 409 -15.62 -24.04 -16.42
N GLU A 410 -14.61 -23.42 -17.03
CA GLU A 410 -14.21 -23.72 -18.41
C GLU A 410 -13.55 -25.11 -18.54
N PHE A 411 -12.81 -25.53 -17.52
CA PHE A 411 -12.04 -26.78 -17.50
C PHE A 411 -12.37 -27.63 -16.25
N PRO A 412 -13.47 -28.40 -16.26
CA PRO A 412 -13.96 -29.14 -15.09
C PRO A 412 -12.99 -30.17 -14.49
N PHE A 413 -11.94 -30.56 -15.23
CA PHE A 413 -10.92 -31.54 -14.81
C PHE A 413 -9.51 -30.95 -14.77
N ILE A 414 -9.41 -29.61 -14.65
CA ILE A 414 -8.12 -28.93 -14.62
C ILE A 414 -7.27 -29.31 -13.40
N CYS A 415 -7.93 -29.67 -12.30
CA CYS A 415 -7.25 -30.11 -11.09
C CYS A 415 -6.89 -31.59 -11.09
N PRO A 416 -5.71 -31.96 -10.55
CA PRO A 416 -5.27 -33.34 -10.48
C PRO A 416 -6.10 -34.12 -9.45
N ARG A 417 -6.11 -35.46 -9.59
CA ARG A 417 -6.99 -36.35 -8.80
C ARG A 417 -6.72 -36.29 -7.29
N ASP A 418 -5.49 -35.99 -6.87
CA ASP A 418 -5.10 -35.82 -5.47
C ASP A 418 -5.58 -34.50 -4.85
N LYS A 419 -5.85 -33.48 -5.68
CA LYS A 419 -6.38 -32.17 -5.27
C LYS A 419 -7.63 -31.79 -6.09
N PRO A 420 -8.73 -32.54 -5.96
CA PRO A 420 -9.84 -32.47 -6.93
C PRO A 420 -10.72 -31.21 -6.83
N ILE A 421 -10.52 -30.35 -5.83
CA ILE A 421 -11.34 -29.15 -5.66
C ILE A 421 -10.64 -27.97 -6.33
N CYS A 422 -11.23 -27.46 -7.41
CA CYS A 422 -10.80 -26.23 -8.07
C CYS A 422 -11.38 -24.99 -7.37
N ILE A 423 -10.54 -23.97 -7.18
CA ILE A 423 -10.89 -22.65 -6.66
C ILE A 423 -10.41 -21.62 -7.67
N ASN A 424 -11.32 -20.82 -8.19
CA ASN A 424 -10.98 -19.73 -9.09
C ASN A 424 -10.21 -18.63 -8.34
N THR A 425 -9.19 -18.07 -8.96
CA THR A 425 -8.35 -16.98 -8.43
C THR A 425 -8.17 -15.90 -9.48
N TYR A 426 -7.73 -14.70 -9.10
CA TYR A 426 -7.54 -13.62 -10.07
C TYR A 426 -6.37 -13.94 -11.01
N GLY A 427 -6.66 -14.11 -12.30
CA GLY A 427 -5.74 -14.48 -13.36
C GLY A 427 -5.33 -15.96 -13.36
N GLY A 428 -6.07 -16.85 -12.70
CA GLY A 428 -5.73 -18.28 -12.64
C GLY A 428 -6.62 -19.11 -11.69
N TYR A 429 -6.18 -20.31 -11.32
CA TYR A 429 -6.95 -21.19 -10.43
C TYR A 429 -6.04 -21.94 -9.45
N ARG A 430 -6.56 -22.31 -8.27
CA ARG A 430 -5.87 -23.17 -7.29
C ARG A 430 -6.61 -24.49 -7.12
N CYS A 431 -5.84 -25.57 -7.01
CA CYS A 431 -6.37 -26.89 -6.67
C CYS A 431 -6.08 -27.24 -5.20
N ARG A 432 -7.10 -27.68 -4.47
CA ARG A 432 -6.96 -28.14 -3.07
C ARG A 432 -7.48 -29.55 -2.86
N SER A 433 -7.00 -30.17 -1.77
CA SER A 433 -7.44 -31.50 -1.35
C SER A 433 -8.87 -31.45 -0.80
N ASN A 434 -9.62 -32.54 -0.96
CA ASN A 434 -10.96 -32.70 -0.41
C ASN A 434 -10.93 -33.32 1.00
N LYS A 435 -10.30 -32.63 1.97
CA LYS A 435 -10.29 -33.08 3.36
C LYS A 435 -11.56 -32.63 4.07
N ARG A 436 -12.34 -33.59 4.57
CA ARG A 436 -13.49 -33.31 5.42
C ARG A 436 -13.05 -33.25 6.89
N CYS A 437 -13.37 -32.16 7.56
CA CYS A 437 -13.06 -31.97 8.97
C CYS A 437 -14.25 -32.33 9.87
N SER A 438 -13.96 -32.77 11.09
CA SER A 438 -14.96 -33.05 12.12
C SER A 438 -15.63 -31.75 12.60
N ARG A 439 -16.81 -31.86 13.22
CA ARG A 439 -17.60 -30.72 13.68
C ARG A 439 -16.77 -29.81 14.61
N GLY A 440 -16.67 -28.52 14.27
CA GLY A 440 -15.87 -27.52 14.99
C GLY A 440 -14.50 -27.23 14.36
N PHE A 441 -14.13 -27.95 13.31
CA PHE A 441 -12.89 -27.74 12.55
C PHE A 441 -13.21 -27.51 11.08
N GLU A 442 -12.47 -26.62 10.44
CA GLU A 442 -12.53 -26.37 9.01
C GLU A 442 -11.20 -26.75 8.36
N PRO A 443 -11.18 -27.15 7.08
CA PRO A 443 -9.92 -27.36 6.38
C PRO A 443 -9.10 -26.08 6.37
N ASN A 444 -7.78 -26.16 6.55
CA ASN A 444 -6.88 -25.05 6.27
C ASN A 444 -6.97 -24.66 4.77
N GLU A 445 -6.39 -23.52 4.39
CA GLU A 445 -6.50 -22.99 3.01
C GLU A 445 -6.12 -24.02 1.93
N ASP A 446 -5.11 -24.85 2.20
CA ASP A 446 -4.65 -25.90 1.27
C ASP A 446 -5.49 -27.19 1.29
N GLY A 447 -6.44 -27.29 2.22
CA GLY A 447 -7.25 -28.49 2.44
C GLY A 447 -6.46 -29.69 2.96
N THR A 448 -5.26 -29.49 3.50
CA THR A 448 -4.35 -30.55 3.97
C THR A 448 -4.51 -30.86 5.47
N ALA A 449 -4.97 -29.89 6.27
CA ALA A 449 -5.15 -29.99 7.72
C ALA A 449 -6.52 -29.47 8.15
N CYS A 450 -6.97 -29.86 9.34
CA CYS A 450 -8.19 -29.35 9.95
C CYS A 450 -7.79 -28.39 11.07
N VAL A 451 -8.23 -27.14 10.98
CA VAL A 451 -7.95 -26.08 11.95
C VAL A 451 -9.24 -25.73 12.69
N ALA A 452 -9.15 -25.52 14.01
CA ALA A 452 -10.29 -25.06 14.79
C ALA A 452 -10.63 -23.62 14.37
N GLN A 453 -11.91 -23.27 14.31
CA GLN A 453 -12.29 -21.86 14.27
C GLN A 453 -11.73 -21.20 15.54
N VAL A 454 -10.72 -20.34 15.39
CA VAL A 454 -10.29 -19.47 16.49
C VAL A 454 -11.39 -18.44 16.67
N ALA A 455 -12.38 -18.77 17.49
CA ALA A 455 -13.27 -17.77 18.05
C ALA A 455 -12.39 -16.87 18.94
N PHE A 456 -11.99 -15.73 18.41
CA PHE A 456 -11.45 -14.65 19.21
C PHE A 456 -12.58 -14.18 20.13
N PHE A 457 -12.65 -14.72 21.35
CA PHE A 457 -13.42 -14.11 22.41
C PHE A 457 -12.70 -12.84 22.83
N GLY A 458 -12.88 -11.77 22.04
CA GLY A 458 -12.67 -10.41 22.47
C GLY A 458 -13.69 -10.09 23.55
N GLY A 459 -13.35 -10.41 24.79
CA GLY A 459 -14.21 -10.20 25.94
C GLY A 459 -13.55 -10.76 27.19
N TYR A 460 -12.92 -9.90 27.96
CA TYR A 460 -12.57 -10.20 29.35
C TYR A 460 -13.86 -10.65 30.09
N PRO A 461 -13.88 -11.82 30.76
CA PRO A 461 -14.98 -12.13 31.65
C PRO A 461 -14.90 -11.18 32.85
N SER A 462 -15.91 -10.33 32.99
CA SER A 462 -16.21 -9.65 34.23
C SER A 462 -16.42 -10.69 35.34
N ALA A 463 -15.90 -10.38 36.53
CA ALA A 463 -16.03 -11.23 37.71
C ALA A 463 -17.51 -11.56 37.99
N GLY A 464 -17.88 -12.82 37.70
CA GLY A 464 -19.19 -13.39 37.93
C GLY A 464 -19.03 -14.84 38.35
N SER A 465 -19.42 -15.12 39.59
CA SER A 465 -19.32 -16.37 40.34
C SER A 465 -19.68 -17.65 39.56
N TRP A 466 -18.79 -18.64 39.59
CA TRP A 466 -19.09 -20.04 39.26
C TRP A 466 -19.12 -20.89 40.54
N PRO A 467 -20.00 -21.91 40.63
CA PRO A 467 -20.18 -22.74 41.82
C PRO A 467 -19.01 -23.72 41.99
N GLY A 468 -18.65 -23.97 43.26
CA GLY A 468 -17.41 -24.61 43.66
C GLY A 468 -17.27 -26.10 43.36
N LEU A 469 -16.02 -26.51 43.19
CA LEU A 469 -15.50 -27.88 43.36
C LEU A 469 -14.13 -27.79 44.09
N PRO A 470 -13.76 -28.78 44.92
CA PRO A 470 -12.87 -28.57 46.06
C PRO A 470 -11.38 -28.57 45.71
N HIS A 471 -10.64 -27.74 46.45
CA HIS A 471 -9.18 -27.70 46.48
C HIS A 471 -8.59 -28.92 47.17
N SER A 472 -8.10 -29.90 46.42
CA SER A 472 -7.01 -30.80 46.84
C SER A 472 -6.66 -31.81 45.75
N ALA A 473 -5.93 -31.39 44.70
CA ALA A 473 -5.08 -32.26 43.86
C ALA A 473 -4.57 -31.49 42.64
N LEU A 474 -3.59 -30.57 42.78
CA LEU A 474 -2.88 -30.00 41.62
C LEU A 474 -1.52 -29.40 42.03
N LEU A 475 -0.78 -30.09 42.90
CA LEU A 475 0.52 -29.63 43.40
C LEU A 475 1.73 -30.58 43.22
N PRO A 476 1.70 -31.59 42.32
CA PRO A 476 2.96 -32.17 41.85
C PRO A 476 3.08 -32.31 40.31
N LEU A 477 2.45 -31.44 39.51
CA LEU A 477 2.59 -31.48 38.03
C LEU A 477 3.38 -30.29 37.44
N VAL A 478 3.68 -29.27 38.23
CA VAL A 478 4.37 -28.05 37.76
C VAL A 478 5.90 -28.10 37.95
N LEU A 479 6.43 -29.08 38.69
CA LEU A 479 7.88 -29.24 38.91
C LEU A 479 8.56 -30.27 37.98
N GLY A 480 7.80 -31.03 37.19
CA GLY A 480 8.35 -32.05 36.28
C GLY A 480 8.70 -31.55 34.86
N LEU A 481 8.20 -30.37 34.45
CA LEU A 481 8.35 -29.87 33.09
C LEU A 481 9.47 -28.81 32.92
N CYS A 482 10.10 -28.36 34.02
CA CYS A 482 11.19 -27.38 33.98
C CYS A 482 12.61 -27.98 33.83
N LEU A 483 12.77 -29.31 33.74
CA LEU A 483 14.09 -29.95 33.65
C LEU A 483 14.39 -30.66 32.31
N CYS A 484 13.50 -30.59 31.31
CA CYS A 484 13.72 -31.25 30.01
C CYS A 484 13.99 -30.31 28.82
N LEU A 485 14.19 -29.00 29.04
CA LEU A 485 14.47 -28.03 27.96
C LEU A 485 15.92 -27.52 27.92
N TYR A 486 16.85 -28.20 28.59
CA TYR A 486 18.29 -27.87 28.53
C TYR A 486 19.17 -28.91 27.82
N ALA A 487 18.58 -29.87 27.10
CA ALA A 487 19.32 -30.77 26.23
C ALA A 487 18.44 -31.26 25.08
N LEU A 488 18.43 -30.50 23.98
CA LEU A 488 18.29 -30.96 22.59
C LEU A 488 18.53 -29.78 21.63
#